data_AF-A0A1F6H3P5-F1
#
_entry.id   AF-A0A1F6H3P5-F1
#
_cell.length_a   1.000
_cell.length_b   1.000
_cell.length_c   1.000
_cell.angle_alpha   90.00
_cell.angle_beta   90.00
_cell.angle_gamma   90.00
#
_symmetry.space_group_name_H-M   'P 1'
#
loop_
_entity.id
_entity.type
_entity.pdbx_description
1 polymer ?
#
loop_
_entity_poly.entity_id
_entity_poly.type
_entity_poly.pdbx_seq_one_letter_code
_entity_poly.pdbx_strand_id
1 'polypeptide(L)'
;MKQLFQILGVHSVRELVKYKSFFLLVFLLFLVDRLIKTYAPDSKPPGLLEAKAMGLSVGPWVFEQLPGLLWTWALDGKVLLLLGVLFLLKQAVSIWPSSDMRRMHRDERQGFGLWGSLKSLRWDQVAWDFIAALSLTALTLVWATLAFLVAQALWAQWSEFWVLVLFVGLLGLVAPVVLGGLSFSSKLAVLHQGSFGDKLGLFFLLFTSWPLFWRAWLFFSFRTVLEGIFVGLVPASALLWIDSFWLRLLIAGASATPVYSFVKMASFKFFLYLYKDFGPVRQEYQAYYRELGL
;
A
#
# COMPACT_ATOMS: atom_id res chain seq x y z
N MET A 1 15.26 0.61 -21.32
CA MET A 1 15.65 0.48 -19.89
C MET A 1 16.50 1.65 -19.38
N LYS A 2 17.57 2.09 -20.07
CA LYS A 2 18.39 3.25 -19.63
C LYS A 2 17.57 4.52 -19.33
N GLN A 3 16.61 4.86 -20.19
CA GLN A 3 15.72 6.00 -19.99
C GLN A 3 14.81 5.85 -18.75
N LEU A 4 14.35 4.62 -18.43
CA LEU A 4 13.52 4.37 -17.25
C LEU A 4 14.33 4.54 -15.95
N PHE A 5 15.56 4.04 -15.89
CA PHE A 5 16.43 4.22 -14.72
C PHE A 5 16.78 5.69 -14.48
N GLN A 6 17.05 6.45 -15.55
CA GLN A 6 17.29 7.90 -15.45
C GLN A 6 16.04 8.63 -14.93
N ILE A 7 14.86 8.31 -15.47
CA ILE A 7 13.58 8.85 -15.01
C ILE A 7 13.38 8.56 -13.51
N LEU A 8 13.55 7.32 -13.07
CA LEU A 8 13.27 6.92 -11.69
C LEU A 8 14.30 7.46 -10.67
N GLY A 9 15.57 7.61 -11.07
CA GLY A 9 16.66 8.02 -10.17
C GLY A 9 16.86 9.53 -9.98
N VAL A 10 16.54 10.35 -10.98
CA VAL A 10 16.89 11.78 -10.98
C VAL A 10 15.96 12.60 -10.07
N HIS A 11 16.54 13.46 -9.21
CA HIS A 11 15.89 14.36 -8.23
C HIS A 11 15.17 13.75 -7.02
N SER A 12 15.16 12.43 -6.84
CA SER A 12 14.47 11.77 -5.71
C SER A 12 14.98 12.24 -4.33
N VAL A 13 16.25 12.64 -4.22
CA VAL A 13 16.86 13.17 -2.98
C VAL A 13 16.38 14.59 -2.65
N ARG A 14 16.26 15.48 -3.65
CA ARG A 14 15.79 16.87 -3.46
C ARG A 14 14.35 16.91 -2.98
N GLU A 15 13.53 15.99 -3.47
CA GLU A 15 12.13 15.89 -3.09
C GLU A 15 11.91 15.22 -1.73
N LEU A 16 12.84 14.38 -1.27
CA LEU A 16 12.81 13.74 0.06
C LEU A 16 12.67 14.77 1.19
N VAL A 17 13.36 15.92 1.05
CA VAL A 17 13.34 17.03 2.02
C VAL A 17 11.95 17.70 2.11
N LYS A 18 11.11 17.57 1.07
CA LYS A 18 9.76 18.14 1.04
C LYS A 18 8.73 17.29 1.81
N TYR A 19 8.98 16.00 2.03
CA TYR A 19 8.06 15.05 2.70
C TYR A 19 8.09 15.14 4.24
N LYS A 20 7.92 16.35 4.80
CA LYS A 20 7.90 16.59 6.26
C LYS A 20 6.83 15.79 7.01
N SER A 21 5.69 15.51 6.35
CA SER A 21 4.59 14.70 6.88
C SER A 21 4.98 13.24 7.15
N PHE A 22 6.06 12.74 6.53
CA PHE A 22 6.54 11.39 6.78
C PHE A 22 7.28 11.26 8.12
N PHE A 23 8.02 12.29 8.53
CA PHE A 23 8.62 12.33 9.86
C PHE A 23 7.56 12.30 10.97
N LEU A 24 6.38 12.89 10.72
CA LEU A 24 5.25 12.82 11.64
C LEU A 24 4.65 11.41 11.72
N LEU A 25 4.53 10.70 10.59
CA LEU A 25 4.08 9.30 10.57
C LEU A 25 5.02 8.41 11.36
N VAL A 26 6.34 8.58 11.13
CA VAL A 26 7.40 7.90 11.86
C VAL A 26 7.28 8.18 13.36
N PHE A 27 7.09 9.44 13.77
CA PHE A 27 6.84 9.82 15.17
C PHE A 27 5.58 9.18 15.77
N LEU A 28 4.46 9.13 15.02
CA LEU A 28 3.21 8.49 15.47
C LEU A 28 3.37 6.98 15.65
N LEU A 29 4.05 6.29 14.73
CA LEU A 29 4.35 4.87 14.87
C LEU A 29 5.19 4.59 16.12
N PHE A 30 6.10 5.51 16.49
CA PHE A 30 6.86 5.41 17.74
C PHE A 30 6.02 5.60 19.00
N LEU A 31 5.04 6.52 19.00
CA LEU A 31 4.11 6.67 20.12
C LEU A 31 3.30 5.38 20.33
N VAL A 32 2.87 4.76 19.24
CA VAL A 32 2.16 3.48 19.27
C VAL A 32 3.05 2.36 19.79
N ASP A 33 4.31 2.26 19.35
CA ASP A 33 5.28 1.27 19.87
C ASP A 33 5.50 1.40 21.39
N ARG A 34 5.71 2.64 21.88
CA ARG A 34 5.82 2.93 23.33
C ARG A 34 4.60 2.47 24.11
N LEU A 35 3.41 2.72 23.57
CA LEU A 35 2.15 2.28 24.14
C LEU A 35 2.09 0.75 24.18
N ILE A 36 2.37 0.07 23.08
CA ILE A 36 2.36 -1.40 23.00
C ILE A 36 3.33 -2.01 24.01
N LYS A 37 4.57 -1.52 24.08
CA LYS A 37 5.59 -2.01 25.03
C LYS A 37 5.24 -1.76 26.50
N THR A 38 4.33 -0.82 26.77
CA THR A 38 3.82 -0.61 28.14
C THR A 38 2.88 -1.76 28.55
N TYR A 39 2.21 -2.40 27.60
CA TYR A 39 1.21 -3.44 27.84
C TYR A 39 1.64 -4.86 27.43
N ALA A 40 2.67 -4.98 26.59
CA ALA A 40 3.22 -6.26 26.14
C ALA A 40 4.75 -6.26 26.38
N PRO A 41 5.26 -7.05 27.35
CA PRO A 41 6.70 -7.13 27.61
C PRO A 41 7.46 -7.72 26.42
N ASP A 42 8.73 -7.34 26.29
CA ASP A 42 9.60 -7.75 25.18
C ASP A 42 9.74 -9.29 25.12
N SER A 43 8.99 -9.91 24.22
CA SER A 43 9.15 -11.32 23.85
C SER A 43 10.08 -11.43 22.65
N LYS A 44 11.13 -12.27 22.77
CA LYS A 44 12.01 -12.59 21.63
C LYS A 44 11.17 -13.24 20.52
N PRO A 45 11.48 -12.97 19.24
CA PRO A 45 10.79 -13.62 18.15
C PRO A 45 11.00 -15.14 18.23
N PRO A 46 9.97 -15.95 17.94
CA PRO A 46 10.07 -17.39 18.04
C PRO A 46 11.11 -17.95 17.06
N GLY A 47 11.87 -18.95 17.49
CA GLY A 47 12.76 -19.71 16.60
C GLY A 47 11.98 -20.47 15.52
N LEU A 48 12.64 -20.97 14.47
CA LEU A 48 11.96 -21.68 13.38
C LEU A 48 11.11 -22.88 13.86
N LEU A 49 11.60 -23.62 14.85
CA LEU A 49 10.88 -24.76 15.43
C LEU A 49 9.63 -24.32 16.20
N GLU A 50 9.74 -23.23 16.97
CA GLU A 50 8.61 -22.62 17.69
C GLU A 50 7.59 -22.03 16.72
N ALA A 51 8.04 -21.40 15.63
CA ALA A 51 7.19 -20.91 14.56
C ALA A 51 6.46 -22.04 13.84
N LYS A 52 7.13 -23.18 13.60
CA LYS A 52 6.50 -24.38 13.04
C LYS A 52 5.43 -24.92 13.98
N ALA A 53 5.73 -25.05 15.27
CA ALA A 53 4.80 -25.53 16.29
C ALA A 53 3.58 -24.60 16.42
N MET A 54 3.81 -23.29 16.49
CA MET A 54 2.77 -22.26 16.52
C MET A 54 1.92 -22.32 15.24
N GLY A 55 2.54 -22.41 14.07
CA GLY A 55 1.83 -22.54 12.80
C GLY A 55 0.93 -23.78 12.77
N LEU A 56 1.43 -24.93 13.19
CA LEU A 56 0.62 -26.17 13.29
C LEU A 56 -0.55 -26.00 14.27
N SER A 57 -0.39 -25.26 15.37
CA SER A 57 -1.49 -24.97 16.29
C SER A 57 -2.53 -23.99 15.73
N VAL A 58 -2.12 -23.10 14.82
CA VAL A 58 -2.98 -22.08 14.20
C VAL A 58 -3.70 -22.61 12.96
N GLY A 59 -3.12 -23.59 12.27
CA GLY A 59 -3.66 -24.16 11.03
C GLY A 59 -5.13 -24.59 11.10
N PRO A 60 -5.54 -25.39 12.11
CA PRO A 60 -6.94 -25.79 12.27
C PRO A 60 -7.87 -24.59 12.45
N TRP A 61 -7.46 -23.59 13.24
CA TRP A 61 -8.24 -22.35 13.39
C TRP A 61 -8.41 -21.62 12.05
N VAL A 62 -7.34 -21.49 11.26
CA VAL A 62 -7.37 -20.81 9.94
C VAL A 62 -8.25 -21.54 8.94
N PHE A 63 -8.14 -22.86 8.82
CA PHE A 63 -8.78 -23.61 7.73
C PHE A 63 -10.15 -24.18 8.09
N GLU A 64 -10.47 -24.35 9.38
CA GLU A 64 -11.70 -24.99 9.83
C GLU A 64 -12.64 -24.01 10.54
N GLN A 65 -12.12 -23.13 11.40
CA GLN A 65 -12.95 -22.25 12.24
C GLN A 65 -13.17 -20.87 11.62
N LEU A 66 -12.12 -20.27 11.06
CA LEU A 66 -12.15 -18.92 10.50
C LEU A 66 -13.21 -18.72 9.40
N PRO A 67 -13.45 -19.66 8.46
CA PRO A 67 -14.48 -19.47 7.44
C PRO A 67 -15.88 -19.28 8.04
N GLY A 68 -16.24 -20.09 9.04
CA GLY A 68 -17.52 -19.96 9.74
C GLY A 68 -17.63 -18.65 10.51
N LEU A 69 -16.53 -18.21 11.13
CA LEU A 69 -16.45 -16.94 11.83
C LEU A 69 -16.62 -15.75 10.87
N LEU A 70 -15.91 -15.76 9.74
CA LEU A 70 -16.02 -14.73 8.69
C LEU A 70 -17.43 -14.65 8.13
N TRP A 71 -18.09 -15.79 7.91
CA TRP A 71 -19.46 -15.83 7.45
C TRP A 71 -20.42 -15.20 8.47
N THR A 72 -20.24 -15.53 9.74
CA THR A 72 -21.03 -14.95 10.84
C THR A 72 -20.85 -13.43 10.90
N TRP A 73 -19.61 -12.96 10.81
CA TRP A 73 -19.29 -11.53 10.79
C TRP A 73 -19.82 -10.80 9.55
N ALA A 74 -19.82 -11.44 8.38
CA ALA A 74 -20.35 -10.85 7.16
C ALA A 74 -21.87 -10.62 7.22
N LEU A 75 -22.59 -11.37 8.06
CA LEU A 75 -24.04 -11.24 8.25
C LEU A 75 -24.40 -10.40 9.49
N ASP A 76 -23.44 -10.08 10.35
CA ASP A 76 -23.67 -9.26 11.54
C ASP A 76 -23.69 -7.76 11.19
N GLY A 77 -24.87 -7.15 11.29
CA GLY A 77 -25.07 -5.74 11.02
C GLY A 77 -24.20 -4.80 11.87
N LYS A 78 -23.82 -5.18 13.10
CA LYS A 78 -22.92 -4.38 13.95
C LYS A 78 -21.49 -4.42 13.41
N VAL A 79 -21.03 -5.58 12.96
CA VAL A 79 -19.71 -5.73 12.34
C VAL A 79 -19.67 -4.96 11.04
N LEU A 80 -20.69 -5.06 10.19
CA LEU A 80 -20.79 -4.29 8.95
C LEU A 80 -20.79 -2.78 9.19
N LEU A 81 -21.53 -2.30 10.20
CA LEU A 81 -21.52 -0.88 10.58
C LEU A 81 -20.13 -0.43 11.03
N LEU A 82 -19.47 -1.21 11.89
CA LEU A 82 -18.11 -0.93 12.37
C LEU A 82 -17.12 -0.88 11.20
N LEU A 83 -17.16 -1.87 10.30
CA LEU A 83 -16.33 -1.90 9.10
C LEU A 83 -16.60 -0.71 8.18
N GLY A 84 -17.87 -0.29 8.04
CA GLY A 84 -18.25 0.91 7.30
C GLY A 84 -17.64 2.17 7.90
N VAL A 85 -17.72 2.34 9.23
CA VAL A 85 -17.11 3.49 9.93
C VAL A 85 -15.58 3.47 9.79
N LEU A 86 -14.94 2.31 9.99
CA LEU A 86 -13.50 2.15 9.83
C LEU A 86 -13.05 2.42 8.39
N PHE A 87 -13.83 1.99 7.40
CA PHE A 87 -13.59 2.28 6.01
C PHE A 87 -13.64 3.79 5.75
N LEU A 88 -14.70 4.48 6.20
CA LEU A 88 -14.82 5.93 6.05
C LEU A 88 -13.65 6.68 6.73
N LEU A 89 -13.27 6.27 7.94
CA LEU A 89 -12.13 6.84 8.65
C LEU A 89 -10.83 6.60 7.89
N LYS A 90 -10.60 5.37 7.41
CA LYS A 90 -9.43 5.04 6.58
C LYS A 90 -9.41 5.87 5.31
N GLN A 91 -10.56 6.10 4.66
CA GLN A 91 -10.63 6.93 3.47
C GLN A 91 -10.30 8.38 3.80
N ALA A 92 -10.84 8.95 4.88
CA ALA A 92 -10.49 10.29 5.32
C ALA A 92 -8.97 10.45 5.58
N VAL A 93 -8.36 9.48 6.26
CA VAL A 93 -6.91 9.46 6.54
C VAL A 93 -6.09 9.21 5.27
N SER A 94 -6.56 8.41 4.33
CA SER A 94 -5.85 8.07 3.09
C SER A 94 -5.88 9.19 2.05
N ILE A 95 -6.99 9.92 1.99
CA ILE A 95 -7.18 11.01 1.04
C ILE A 95 -6.33 12.22 1.43
N TRP A 96 -6.13 12.45 2.73
CA TRP A 96 -5.37 13.59 3.21
C TRP A 96 -3.92 13.63 2.67
N PRO A 97 -3.05 12.61 2.84
CA PRO A 97 -1.69 12.62 2.29
C PRO A 97 -1.66 12.70 0.77
N SER A 98 -2.67 12.14 0.09
CA SER A 98 -2.77 12.19 -1.37
C SER A 98 -3.11 13.60 -1.86
N SER A 99 -4.01 14.29 -1.16
CA SER A 99 -4.35 15.70 -1.40
C SER A 99 -3.19 16.64 -1.07
N ASP A 100 -2.49 16.42 0.05
CA ASP A 100 -1.30 17.21 0.43
C ASP A 100 -0.17 17.06 -0.61
N MET A 101 0.09 15.83 -1.07
CA MET A 101 1.08 15.55 -2.11
C MET A 101 0.71 16.21 -3.45
N ARG A 102 -0.56 16.19 -3.84
CA ARG A 102 -1.05 16.91 -5.04
C ARG A 102 -0.77 18.41 -4.93
N ARG A 103 -1.15 19.02 -3.82
CA ARG A 103 -0.96 20.46 -3.61
C ARG A 103 0.51 20.84 -3.58
N MET A 104 1.37 19.95 -3.07
CA MET A 104 2.82 20.11 -3.10
C MET A 104 3.41 20.05 -4.53
N HIS A 105 2.91 19.17 -5.40
CA HIS A 105 3.38 19.08 -6.78
C HIS A 105 2.95 20.25 -7.67
N ARG A 106 1.90 20.97 -7.28
CA ARG A 106 1.37 22.12 -8.02
C ARG A 106 1.71 23.48 -7.40
N ASP A 107 2.55 23.48 -6.36
CA ASP A 107 2.84 24.65 -5.53
C ASP A 107 1.58 25.37 -4.99
N GLU A 108 0.46 24.63 -4.85
CA GLU A 108 -0.83 25.08 -4.29
C GLU A 108 -0.83 25.03 -2.74
N ARG A 109 0.32 24.76 -2.12
CA ARG A 109 0.47 24.60 -0.67
C ARG A 109 0.73 25.93 0.00
N GLN A 110 -0.30 26.52 0.59
CA GLN A 110 -0.17 27.60 1.57
C GLN A 110 -0.31 27.02 3.00
N GLY A 111 0.77 27.04 3.78
CA GLY A 111 0.78 26.70 5.22
C GLY A 111 0.62 25.22 5.60
N PHE A 112 0.29 24.96 6.88
CA PHE A 112 0.00 23.62 7.41
C PHE A 112 -1.36 23.13 6.89
N GLY A 113 -1.31 22.14 6.00
CA GLY A 113 -2.33 21.88 4.99
C GLY A 113 -3.54 21.02 5.38
N LEU A 114 -3.64 20.50 6.60
CA LEU A 114 -4.65 19.53 7.05
C LEU A 114 -6.09 19.93 6.70
N TRP A 115 -6.51 21.09 7.19
CA TRP A 115 -7.86 21.59 7.00
C TRP A 115 -8.11 22.08 5.57
N GLY A 116 -7.09 22.60 4.89
CA GLY A 116 -7.18 23.00 3.49
C GLY A 116 -7.32 21.82 2.54
N SER A 117 -6.64 20.71 2.80
CA SER A 117 -6.78 19.47 2.02
C SER A 117 -8.15 18.83 2.19
N LEU A 118 -8.70 18.83 3.41
CA LEU A 118 -10.03 18.28 3.67
C LEU A 118 -11.15 19.14 3.05
N LYS A 119 -11.05 20.47 3.11
CA LYS A 119 -12.02 21.40 2.48
C LYS A 119 -12.00 21.36 0.95
N SER A 120 -10.88 20.91 0.35
CA SER A 120 -10.74 20.83 -1.11
C SER A 120 -11.37 19.57 -1.74
N LEU A 121 -11.88 18.65 -0.91
CA LEU A 121 -12.44 17.38 -1.36
C LEU A 121 -13.73 17.58 -2.14
N ARG A 122 -13.74 17.15 -3.40
CA ARG A 122 -14.93 17.14 -4.25
C ARG A 122 -15.64 15.79 -4.13
N TRP A 123 -16.97 15.78 -4.17
CA TRP A 123 -17.77 14.54 -4.12
C TRP A 123 -17.39 13.53 -5.22
N ASP A 124 -17.01 14.01 -6.40
CA ASP A 124 -16.53 13.17 -7.49
C ASP A 124 -15.27 12.37 -7.10
N GLN A 125 -14.41 12.92 -6.24
CA GLN A 125 -13.21 12.25 -5.74
C GLN A 125 -13.56 11.19 -4.71
N VAL A 126 -14.57 11.45 -3.87
CA VAL A 126 -15.08 10.45 -2.91
C VAL A 126 -15.72 9.28 -3.66
N ALA A 127 -16.55 9.56 -4.67
CA ALA A 127 -17.14 8.54 -5.54
C ALA A 127 -16.07 7.73 -6.29
N TRP A 128 -15.04 8.41 -6.80
CA TRP A 128 -13.88 7.79 -7.44
C TRP A 128 -13.16 6.81 -6.50
N ASP A 129 -12.76 7.28 -5.32
CA ASP A 129 -12.03 6.46 -4.35
C ASP A 129 -12.88 5.29 -3.85
N PHE A 130 -14.20 5.50 -3.72
CA PHE A 130 -15.14 4.42 -3.38
C PHE A 130 -15.16 3.34 -4.46
N ILE A 131 -15.37 3.70 -5.74
CA ILE A 131 -15.42 2.73 -6.85
C ILE A 131 -14.10 1.98 -7.01
N ALA A 132 -12.97 2.69 -6.93
CA ALA A 132 -11.65 2.07 -7.04
C ALA A 132 -11.38 1.12 -5.88
N ALA A 133 -11.68 1.52 -4.64
CA ALA A 133 -11.51 0.68 -3.47
C ALA A 133 -12.44 -0.54 -3.50
N LEU A 134 -13.70 -0.37 -3.89
CA LEU A 134 -14.67 -1.44 -4.01
C LEU A 134 -14.24 -2.47 -5.06
N SER A 135 -13.81 -2.03 -6.23
CA SER A 135 -13.34 -2.90 -7.31
C SER A 135 -12.12 -3.73 -6.89
N LEU A 136 -11.15 -3.10 -6.20
CA LEU A 136 -9.98 -3.78 -5.69
C LEU A 136 -10.32 -4.74 -4.54
N THR A 137 -11.26 -4.37 -3.68
CA THR A 137 -11.73 -5.23 -2.59
C THR A 137 -12.41 -6.48 -3.14
N ALA A 138 -13.29 -6.32 -4.13
CA ALA A 138 -13.94 -7.44 -4.80
C ALA A 138 -12.91 -8.38 -5.46
N LEU A 139 -11.95 -7.83 -6.21
CA LEU A 139 -10.88 -8.60 -6.83
C LEU A 139 -10.05 -9.36 -5.79
N THR A 140 -9.68 -8.69 -4.70
CA THR A 140 -8.89 -9.29 -3.61
C THR A 140 -9.67 -10.39 -2.91
N LEU A 141 -10.98 -10.21 -2.70
CA LEU A 141 -11.83 -11.20 -2.07
C LEU A 141 -11.96 -12.47 -2.92
N VAL A 142 -12.15 -12.31 -4.24
CA VAL A 142 -12.17 -13.44 -5.18
C VAL A 142 -10.83 -14.18 -5.14
N TRP A 143 -9.71 -13.47 -5.21
CA TRP A 143 -8.39 -14.08 -5.14
C TRP A 143 -8.13 -14.79 -3.81
N ALA A 144 -8.44 -14.13 -2.69
CA ALA A 144 -8.26 -14.69 -1.34
C ALA A 144 -9.11 -15.95 -1.14
N THR A 145 -10.33 -15.97 -1.67
CA THR A 145 -11.21 -17.15 -1.64
C THR A 145 -10.59 -18.30 -2.44
N LEU A 146 -10.11 -18.05 -3.66
CA LEU A 146 -9.46 -19.09 -4.46
C LEU A 146 -8.18 -19.61 -3.81
N ALA A 147 -7.33 -18.72 -3.30
CA ALA A 147 -6.11 -19.07 -2.57
C ALA A 147 -6.43 -19.90 -1.31
N PHE A 148 -7.48 -19.53 -0.58
CA PHE A 148 -7.95 -20.26 0.58
C PHE A 148 -8.43 -21.66 0.21
N LEU A 149 -9.26 -21.81 -0.82
CA LEU A 149 -9.76 -23.13 -1.26
C LEU A 149 -8.62 -24.07 -1.66
N VAL A 150 -7.63 -23.56 -2.38
CA VAL A 150 -6.42 -24.35 -2.73
C VAL A 150 -5.66 -24.76 -1.48
N ALA A 151 -5.39 -23.83 -0.57
CA ALA A 151 -4.65 -24.12 0.66
C ALA A 151 -5.41 -25.05 1.60
N GLN A 152 -6.73 -24.88 1.73
CA GLN A 152 -7.60 -25.74 2.54
C GLN A 152 -7.60 -27.18 2.00
N ALA A 153 -7.68 -27.36 0.69
CA ALA A 153 -7.61 -28.69 0.07
C ALA A 153 -6.28 -29.40 0.35
N LEU A 154 -5.16 -28.65 0.31
CA LEU A 154 -3.84 -29.19 0.67
C LEU A 154 -3.69 -29.43 2.17
N TRP A 155 -4.29 -28.57 3.00
CA TRP A 155 -4.29 -28.72 4.45
C TRP A 155 -5.00 -30.00 4.88
N ALA A 156 -6.15 -30.31 4.26
CA ALA A 156 -6.91 -31.52 4.52
C ALA A 156 -6.12 -32.81 4.19
N GLN A 157 -5.15 -32.74 3.29
CA GLN A 157 -4.32 -33.89 2.90
C GLN A 157 -3.04 -34.02 3.72
N TRP A 158 -2.37 -32.91 4.02
CA TRP A 158 -1.03 -32.93 4.61
C TRP A 158 -0.96 -32.35 6.01
N SER A 159 -1.82 -31.37 6.34
CA SER A 159 -1.83 -30.68 7.66
C SER A 159 -0.45 -30.18 8.11
N GLU A 160 0.36 -29.76 7.15
CA GLU A 160 1.75 -29.34 7.36
C GLU A 160 1.88 -27.82 7.42
N PHE A 161 2.86 -27.34 8.20
CA PHE A 161 3.22 -25.92 8.30
C PHE A 161 3.43 -25.25 6.94
N TRP A 162 3.99 -25.97 5.96
CA TRP A 162 4.26 -25.43 4.62
C TRP A 162 3.00 -25.05 3.85
N VAL A 163 1.85 -25.65 4.18
CA VAL A 163 0.57 -25.26 3.57
C VAL A 163 0.14 -23.87 4.04
N LEU A 164 0.41 -23.50 5.29
CA LEU A 164 0.19 -22.13 5.78
C LEU A 164 1.13 -21.13 5.12
N VAL A 165 2.40 -21.50 4.96
CA VAL A 165 3.38 -20.68 4.23
C VAL A 165 2.93 -20.47 2.78
N LEU A 166 2.44 -21.53 2.13
CA LEU A 166 1.87 -21.45 0.79
C LEU A 166 0.65 -20.52 0.76
N PHE A 167 -0.28 -20.66 1.70
CA PHE A 167 -1.47 -19.81 1.77
C PHE A 167 -1.10 -18.32 1.89
N VAL A 168 -0.18 -17.98 2.81
CA VAL A 168 0.34 -16.63 2.96
C VAL A 168 1.03 -16.15 1.68
N GLY A 169 1.82 -17.02 1.04
CA GLY A 169 2.47 -16.73 -0.25
C GLY A 169 1.46 -16.42 -1.35
N LEU A 170 0.40 -17.23 -1.48
CA LEU A 170 -0.69 -17.03 -2.45
C LEU A 170 -1.43 -15.72 -2.20
N LEU A 171 -1.73 -15.38 -0.94
CA LEU A 171 -2.29 -14.07 -0.59
C LEU A 171 -1.32 -12.93 -0.94
N GLY A 172 -0.01 -13.12 -0.74
CA GLY A 172 1.00 -12.14 -1.09
C GLY A 172 1.07 -11.81 -2.60
N LEU A 173 0.69 -12.75 -3.48
CA LEU A 173 0.73 -12.54 -4.93
C LEU A 173 -0.26 -11.47 -5.44
N VAL A 174 -1.33 -11.18 -4.69
CA VAL A 174 -2.29 -10.12 -5.04
C VAL A 174 -1.85 -8.75 -4.55
N ALA A 175 -0.90 -8.68 -3.61
CA ALA A 175 -0.45 -7.42 -3.02
C ALA A 175 0.05 -6.41 -4.08
N PRO A 176 0.83 -6.78 -5.12
CA PRO A 176 1.21 -5.86 -6.20
C PRO A 176 0.03 -5.30 -6.98
N VAL A 177 -1.03 -6.09 -7.16
CA VAL A 177 -2.26 -5.67 -7.86
C VAL A 177 -3.00 -4.64 -7.04
N VAL A 178 -3.19 -4.90 -5.74
CA VAL A 178 -3.88 -3.98 -4.82
C VAL A 178 -3.08 -2.69 -4.67
N LEU A 179 -1.78 -2.80 -4.42
CA LEU A 179 -0.90 -1.65 -4.23
C LEU A 179 -0.78 -0.83 -5.50
N GLY A 180 -0.68 -1.48 -6.67
CA GLY A 180 -0.68 -0.82 -7.97
C GLY A 180 -2.00 -0.13 -8.28
N GLY A 181 -3.12 -0.80 -8.03
CA GLY A 181 -4.46 -0.26 -8.19
C GLY A 181 -4.70 0.98 -7.33
N LEU A 182 -4.42 0.92 -6.02
CA LEU A 182 -4.55 2.08 -5.13
C LEU A 182 -3.59 3.21 -5.53
N SER A 183 -2.36 2.86 -5.92
CA SER A 183 -1.34 3.81 -6.37
C SER A 183 -1.74 4.55 -7.64
N PHE A 184 -2.31 3.86 -8.64
CA PHE A 184 -2.75 4.48 -9.88
C PHE A 184 -4.09 5.18 -9.74
N SER A 185 -5.02 4.62 -8.95
CA SER A 185 -6.29 5.28 -8.62
C SER A 185 -6.05 6.67 -8.02
N SER A 186 -5.18 6.78 -7.00
CA SER A 186 -4.86 8.07 -6.38
C SER A 186 -4.22 9.06 -7.37
N LYS A 187 -3.48 8.59 -8.38
CA LYS A 187 -2.87 9.44 -9.41
C LYS A 187 -3.89 9.91 -10.45
N LEU A 188 -4.78 9.02 -10.88
CA LEU A 188 -5.89 9.34 -11.78
C LEU A 188 -6.87 10.34 -11.13
N ALA A 189 -7.12 10.20 -9.82
CA ALA A 189 -7.97 11.11 -9.06
C ALA A 189 -7.46 12.56 -9.09
N VAL A 190 -6.14 12.74 -9.15
CA VAL A 190 -5.50 14.06 -9.11
C VAL A 190 -5.20 14.65 -10.48
N LEU A 191 -5.23 13.86 -11.57
CA LEU A 191 -5.08 14.37 -12.95
C LEU A 191 -6.04 15.54 -13.19
N HIS A 192 -5.53 16.64 -13.74
CA HIS A 192 -6.37 17.81 -14.02
C HIS A 192 -7.32 17.57 -15.21
N GLN A 193 -6.90 16.72 -16.15
CA GLN A 193 -7.59 16.48 -17.41
C GLN A 193 -8.36 15.16 -17.41
N GLY A 194 -9.32 15.07 -18.34
CA GLY A 194 -10.18 13.90 -18.53
C GLY A 194 -11.44 13.95 -17.67
N SER A 195 -12.54 13.47 -18.24
CA SER A 195 -13.79 13.26 -17.52
C SER A 195 -13.66 12.12 -16.50
N PHE A 196 -14.62 12.00 -15.59
CA PHE A 196 -14.71 10.87 -14.67
C PHE A 196 -14.68 9.52 -15.42
N GLY A 197 -15.42 9.42 -16.53
CA GLY A 197 -15.47 8.23 -17.37
C GLY A 197 -14.12 7.90 -18.02
N ASP A 198 -13.40 8.90 -18.52
CA ASP A 198 -12.08 8.70 -19.13
C ASP A 198 -11.09 8.12 -18.10
N LYS A 199 -11.08 8.69 -16.89
CA LYS A 199 -10.22 8.22 -15.80
C LYS A 199 -10.58 6.81 -15.39
N LEU A 200 -11.88 6.49 -15.31
CA LEU A 200 -12.37 5.17 -14.96
C LEU A 200 -11.95 4.13 -16.01
N GLY A 201 -12.06 4.49 -17.29
CA GLY A 201 -11.55 3.70 -18.39
C GLY A 201 -10.06 3.40 -18.25
N LEU A 202 -9.24 4.42 -17.96
CA LEU A 202 -7.79 4.24 -17.73
C LEU A 202 -7.48 3.37 -16.51
N PHE A 203 -8.27 3.48 -15.44
CA PHE A 203 -8.12 2.64 -14.26
C PHE A 203 -8.38 1.17 -14.58
N PHE A 204 -9.50 0.86 -15.24
CA PHE A 204 -9.80 -0.52 -15.63
C PHE A 204 -8.85 -1.06 -16.70
N LEU A 205 -8.31 -0.19 -17.55
CA LEU A 205 -7.28 -0.57 -18.52
C LEU A 205 -6.04 -1.19 -17.87
N LEU A 206 -5.74 -0.84 -16.61
CA LEU A 206 -4.67 -1.49 -15.84
C LEU A 206 -4.88 -3.00 -15.71
N PHE A 207 -6.12 -3.44 -15.59
CA PHE A 207 -6.49 -4.83 -15.34
C PHE A 207 -6.92 -5.56 -16.61
N THR A 208 -7.37 -4.85 -17.64
CA THR A 208 -7.80 -5.46 -18.91
C THR A 208 -6.70 -5.50 -19.96
N SER A 209 -5.72 -4.57 -19.92
CA SER A 209 -4.60 -4.57 -20.86
C SER A 209 -3.44 -5.40 -20.34
N TRP A 210 -3.23 -6.57 -20.95
CA TRP A 210 -2.16 -7.51 -20.56
C TRP A 210 -0.75 -6.87 -20.49
N PRO A 211 -0.32 -6.04 -21.46
CA PRO A 211 1.00 -5.40 -21.40
C PRO A 211 1.12 -4.38 -20.25
N LEU A 212 0.06 -3.63 -19.95
CA LEU A 212 0.07 -2.67 -18.85
C LEU A 212 0.06 -3.38 -17.50
N PHE A 213 -0.78 -4.41 -17.38
CA PHE A 213 -0.91 -5.24 -16.19
C PHE A 213 0.44 -5.80 -15.76
N TRP A 214 1.15 -6.51 -16.65
CA TRP A 214 2.43 -7.14 -16.27
C TRP A 214 3.53 -6.16 -15.95
N ARG A 215 3.60 -5.04 -16.67
CA ARG A 215 4.57 -3.98 -16.35
C ARG A 215 4.31 -3.38 -14.97
N ALA A 216 3.05 -3.11 -14.67
CA ALA A 216 2.65 -2.60 -13.35
C ALA A 216 2.87 -3.65 -12.27
N TRP A 217 2.45 -4.90 -12.48
CA TRP A 217 2.63 -5.99 -11.54
C TRP A 217 4.11 -6.20 -11.21
N LEU A 218 5.00 -6.28 -12.20
CA LEU A 218 6.45 -6.43 -11.96
C LEU A 218 7.03 -5.25 -11.17
N PHE A 219 6.68 -4.03 -11.55
CA PHE A 219 7.13 -2.83 -10.84
C PHE A 219 6.66 -2.82 -9.39
N PHE A 220 5.37 -3.14 -9.15
CA PHE A 220 4.80 -3.14 -7.80
C PHE A 220 5.23 -4.36 -6.99
N SER A 221 5.54 -5.50 -7.58
CA SER A 221 6.17 -6.63 -6.90
C SER A 221 7.53 -6.25 -6.37
N PHE A 222 8.37 -5.61 -7.19
CA PHE A 222 9.67 -5.11 -6.76
C PHE A 222 9.53 -4.06 -5.65
N ARG A 223 8.57 -3.14 -5.78
CA ARG A 223 8.25 -2.16 -4.75
C ARG A 223 7.82 -2.82 -3.44
N THR A 224 6.94 -3.82 -3.48
CA THR A 224 6.49 -4.56 -2.28
C THR A 224 7.64 -5.24 -1.58
N VAL A 225 8.60 -5.82 -2.32
CA VAL A 225 9.81 -6.40 -1.73
C VAL A 225 10.67 -5.33 -1.06
N LEU A 226 10.92 -4.20 -1.73
CA LEU A 226 11.70 -3.11 -1.15
C LEU A 226 11.04 -2.52 0.10
N GLU A 227 9.74 -2.23 0.06
CA GLU A 227 8.99 -1.76 1.22
C GLU A 227 8.99 -2.82 2.33
N GLY A 228 8.75 -4.09 1.99
CA GLY A 228 8.80 -5.21 2.92
C GLY A 228 10.13 -5.30 3.66
N ILE A 229 11.25 -5.06 2.98
CA ILE A 229 12.59 -5.07 3.60
C ILE A 229 12.84 -3.81 4.44
N PHE A 230 12.73 -2.62 3.83
CA PHE A 230 13.21 -1.39 4.45
C PHE A 230 12.22 -0.70 5.38
N VAL A 231 10.93 -0.97 5.20
CA VAL A 231 9.83 -0.44 6.03
C VAL A 231 9.33 -1.51 7.00
N GLY A 232 9.36 -2.79 6.62
CA GLY A 232 8.96 -3.91 7.47
C GLY A 232 10.13 -4.54 8.24
N LEU A 233 10.93 -5.34 7.53
CA LEU A 233 11.94 -6.24 8.11
C LEU A 233 13.01 -5.50 8.91
N VAL A 234 13.60 -4.43 8.37
CA VAL A 234 14.67 -3.67 9.03
C VAL A 234 14.17 -2.99 10.30
N PRO A 235 13.05 -2.23 10.29
CA PRO A 235 12.48 -1.68 11.52
C PRO A 235 12.09 -2.76 12.53
N ALA A 236 11.45 -3.86 12.10
CA ALA A 236 11.11 -4.97 12.99
C ALA A 236 12.36 -5.60 13.63
N SER A 237 13.41 -5.84 12.85
CA SER A 237 14.70 -6.35 13.33
C SER A 237 15.35 -5.41 14.34
N ALA A 238 15.33 -4.10 14.08
CA ALA A 238 15.82 -3.09 15.01
C ALA A 238 15.01 -3.11 16.31
N LEU A 239 13.68 -3.19 16.23
CA LEU A 239 12.81 -3.26 17.40
C LEU A 239 13.08 -4.50 18.28
N LEU A 240 13.37 -5.63 17.65
CA LEU A 240 13.56 -6.93 18.32
C LEU A 240 14.97 -7.16 18.87
N TRP A 241 16.01 -6.56 18.28
CA TRP A 241 17.41 -6.88 18.63
C TRP A 241 18.25 -5.71 19.12
N ILE A 242 17.73 -4.48 19.09
CA ILE A 242 18.48 -3.30 19.55
C ILE A 242 17.81 -2.74 20.80
N ASP A 243 18.52 -2.79 21.93
CA ASP A 243 18.00 -2.26 23.19
C ASP A 243 18.00 -0.72 23.22
N SER A 244 19.02 -0.11 22.59
CA SER A 244 19.16 1.34 22.54
C SER A 244 18.00 1.99 21.77
N PHE A 245 17.21 2.77 22.49
CA PHE A 245 16.07 3.50 21.94
C PHE A 245 16.47 4.43 20.78
N TRP A 246 17.50 5.26 20.98
CA TRP A 246 17.94 6.23 19.97
C TRP A 246 18.48 5.55 18.72
N LEU A 247 19.16 4.41 18.87
CA LEU A 247 19.70 3.65 17.74
C LEU A 247 18.58 2.99 16.93
N ARG A 248 17.55 2.42 17.58
CA ARG A 248 16.34 1.91 16.91
C ARG A 248 15.64 2.97 16.09
N LEU A 249 15.41 4.14 16.71
CA LEU A 249 14.78 5.30 16.09
C LEU A 249 15.55 5.74 14.85
N LEU A 250 16.87 5.87 14.96
CA LEU A 250 17.72 6.26 13.83
C LEU A 250 17.69 5.23 12.71
N ILE A 251 17.80 3.94 13.00
CA ILE A 251 17.79 2.88 11.98
C ILE A 251 16.44 2.81 11.28
N ALA A 252 15.33 2.75 12.03
CA ALA A 252 13.99 2.66 11.45
C ALA A 252 13.64 3.93 10.65
N GLY A 253 13.98 5.11 11.18
CA GLY A 253 13.77 6.38 10.50
C GLY A 253 14.60 6.50 9.22
N ALA A 254 15.89 6.17 9.29
CA ALA A 254 16.82 6.26 8.17
C ALA A 254 16.62 5.15 7.11
N SER A 255 16.02 4.00 7.46
CA SER A 255 15.68 2.95 6.49
C SER A 255 14.35 3.24 5.80
N ALA A 256 13.29 3.49 6.58
CA ALA A 256 11.93 3.56 6.05
C ALA A 256 11.68 4.86 5.28
N THR A 257 12.13 6.00 5.80
CA THR A 257 11.84 7.33 5.23
C THR A 257 12.36 7.52 3.81
N PRO A 258 13.66 7.29 3.53
CA PRO A 258 14.17 7.52 2.19
C PRO A 258 13.62 6.50 1.18
N VAL A 259 13.50 5.24 1.58
CA VAL A 259 13.00 4.20 0.69
C VAL A 259 11.54 4.43 0.35
N TYR A 260 10.68 4.68 1.35
CA TYR A 260 9.27 4.97 1.11
C TYR A 260 9.06 6.19 0.21
N SER A 261 9.80 7.28 0.49
CA SER A 261 9.73 8.49 -0.34
C SER A 261 10.17 8.23 -1.78
N PHE A 262 11.28 7.48 -1.94
CA PHE A 262 11.79 7.08 -3.24
C PHE A 262 10.79 6.23 -4.02
N VAL A 263 10.26 5.15 -3.44
CA VAL A 263 9.36 4.24 -4.15
C VAL A 263 8.01 4.89 -4.47
N LYS A 264 7.53 5.81 -3.62
CA LYS A 264 6.32 6.60 -3.88
C LYS A 264 6.52 7.51 -5.09
N MET A 265 7.65 8.19 -5.17
CA MET A 265 8.03 9.02 -6.32
C MET A 265 8.22 8.17 -7.59
N ALA A 266 8.99 7.09 -7.49
CA ALA A 266 9.20 6.15 -8.59
C ALA A 266 7.85 5.66 -9.16
N SER A 267 6.87 5.40 -8.28
CA SER A 267 5.52 5.00 -8.70
C SER A 267 4.77 6.08 -9.48
N PHE A 268 4.99 7.37 -9.17
CA PHE A 268 4.41 8.48 -9.93
C PHE A 268 5.02 8.62 -11.32
N LYS A 269 6.33 8.63 -11.40
CA LYS A 269 7.05 8.68 -12.68
C LYS A 269 6.74 7.47 -13.55
N PHE A 270 6.66 6.28 -12.95
CA PHE A 270 6.28 5.06 -13.62
C PHE A 270 4.84 5.12 -14.15
N PHE A 271 3.89 5.64 -13.37
CA PHE A 271 2.52 5.88 -13.83
C PHE A 271 2.48 6.78 -15.08
N LEU A 272 3.14 7.94 -15.03
CA LEU A 272 3.21 8.85 -16.17
C LEU A 272 3.80 8.15 -17.41
N TYR A 273 4.90 7.43 -17.22
CA TYR A 273 5.54 6.68 -18.31
C TYR A 273 4.63 5.60 -18.90
N LEU A 274 3.92 4.85 -18.05
CA LEU A 274 3.08 3.74 -18.46
C LEU A 274 1.84 4.22 -19.22
N TYR A 275 1.29 5.38 -18.85
CA TYR A 275 0.11 5.97 -19.45
C TYR A 275 0.39 7.11 -20.44
N LYS A 276 1.65 7.36 -20.81
CA LYS A 276 2.06 8.51 -21.65
C LYS A 276 1.29 8.64 -22.97
N ASP A 277 0.80 7.54 -23.52
CA ASP A 277 0.13 7.52 -24.82
C ASP A 277 -1.37 7.85 -24.71
N PHE A 278 -1.94 7.91 -23.50
CA PHE A 278 -3.34 8.23 -23.27
C PHE A 278 -3.54 9.75 -23.09
N GLY A 279 -4.57 10.31 -23.75
CA GLY A 279 -4.82 11.75 -23.80
C GLY A 279 -4.72 12.47 -22.45
N PRO A 280 -5.44 12.03 -21.40
CA PRO A 280 -5.42 12.68 -20.09
C PRO A 280 -4.06 12.70 -19.40
N VAL A 281 -3.16 11.76 -19.71
CA VAL A 281 -1.84 11.63 -19.07
C VAL A 281 -0.73 12.18 -19.96
N ARG A 282 -0.91 12.19 -21.28
CA ARG A 282 0.11 12.65 -22.25
C ARG A 282 0.58 14.07 -21.97
N GLN A 283 -0.35 14.98 -21.69
CA GLN A 283 -0.01 16.39 -21.42
C GLN A 283 0.73 16.54 -20.08
N GLU A 284 0.31 15.79 -19.06
CA GLU A 284 0.95 15.81 -17.74
C GLU A 284 2.35 15.18 -17.78
N TYR A 285 2.53 14.12 -18.58
CA TYR A 285 3.85 13.54 -18.89
C TYR A 285 4.76 14.59 -19.54
N GLN A 286 4.30 15.26 -20.60
CA GLN A 286 5.10 16.27 -21.30
C GLN A 286 5.47 17.45 -20.42
N ALA A 287 4.53 17.97 -19.63
CA ALA A 287 4.79 19.07 -18.71
C ALA A 287 5.83 18.68 -17.65
N TYR A 288 5.62 17.53 -17.00
CA TYR A 288 6.49 17.05 -15.92
C TYR A 288 7.93 16.79 -16.39
N TYR A 289 8.13 16.14 -17.56
CA TYR A 289 9.49 15.86 -18.04
C TYR A 289 10.16 17.06 -18.72
N ARG A 290 9.39 17.99 -19.30
CA ARG A 290 9.94 19.25 -19.83
C ARG A 290 10.58 20.09 -18.72
N GLU A 291 9.96 20.15 -17.53
CA GLU A 291 10.56 20.80 -16.35
C GLU A 291 11.85 20.12 -15.87
N LEU A 292 12.01 18.84 -16.18
CA LEU A 292 13.20 18.04 -15.85
C LEU A 292 14.27 18.05 -16.95
N GLY A 293 14.03 18.74 -18.07
CA GLY A 293 14.94 18.74 -19.23
C GLY A 293 15.04 17.38 -19.94
N LEU A 294 14.00 16.55 -19.86
CA LEU A 294 13.93 15.19 -20.42
C LEU A 294 12.79 15.02 -21.43
#